data_AF-A0A2Z6NZI0-F1
#
_entry.id   AF-A0A2Z6NZI0-F1
#
_cell.length_a   1.000
_cell.length_b   1.000
_cell.length_c   1.000
_cell.angle_alpha   90.00
_cell.angle_beta   90.00
_cell.angle_gamma   90.00
#
_symmetry.space_group_name_H-M   'P 1'
#
loop_
_entity.id
_entity.type
_entity.pdbx_description
1 polymer ?
#
loop_
_entity_poly.entity_id
_entity_poly.type
_entity_poly.pdbx_seq_one_letter_code
_entity_poly.pdbx_strand_id
1 'polypeptide(L)'
;MKKNKKILGGSNGDVAIDEYHRYKIPCVISEGKISRGVNIEGINYYNNLINELLDKGLQPFVTLFHWDLPQALDEEYGGFLSPNIV
;
A
#
# COMPACT_ATOMS: atom_id res chain seq x y z
N MET A 1 14.48 26.95 -14.80
CA MET A 1 13.19 26.34 -15.20
C MET A 1 12.33 26.18 -13.97
N LYS A 2 11.14 26.80 -13.90
CA LYS A 2 10.17 26.55 -12.82
C LYS A 2 9.66 25.11 -12.98
N LYS A 3 9.95 24.21 -12.04
CA LYS A 3 9.31 22.89 -12.00
C LYS A 3 7.81 23.14 -11.84
N ASN A 4 7.01 22.79 -12.85
CA ASN A 4 5.56 22.74 -12.71
C ASN A 4 5.25 21.81 -11.54
N LYS A 5 4.66 22.34 -10.46
CA LYS A 5 4.26 21.52 -9.32
C LYS A 5 3.14 20.59 -9.79
N LYS A 6 3.37 19.27 -9.71
CA LYS A 6 2.39 18.24 -10.09
C LYS A 6 1.19 18.20 -9.15
N ILE A 7 1.39 18.55 -7.87
CA ILE A 7 0.37 18.56 -6.82
C ILE A 7 0.14 20.00 -6.34
N LEU A 8 -1.11 20.36 -6.12
CA LEU A 8 -1.49 21.66 -5.54
C LEU A 8 -0.80 21.83 -4.18
N GLY A 9 -0.12 22.96 -3.97
CA GLY A 9 0.65 23.19 -2.73
C GLY A 9 2.00 22.44 -2.66
N GLY A 10 2.15 21.31 -3.34
CA GLY A 10 3.36 20.49 -3.32
C GLY A 10 3.43 19.51 -2.14
N SER A 11 2.29 19.15 -1.57
CA SER A 11 2.15 18.07 -0.57
C SER A 11 2.40 16.69 -1.18
N ASN A 12 2.56 15.69 -0.31
CA ASN A 12 2.76 14.28 -0.67
C ASN A 12 2.04 13.34 0.33
N GLY A 13 2.20 12.03 0.14
CA GLY A 13 1.57 10.98 0.95
C GLY A 13 2.38 10.53 2.18
N ASP A 14 3.49 11.18 2.53
CA ASP A 14 4.40 10.69 3.57
C ASP A 14 3.74 10.65 4.97
N VAL A 15 2.79 11.56 5.22
CA VAL A 15 2.01 11.63 6.48
C VAL A 15 0.50 11.49 6.25
N ALA A 16 -0.01 12.03 5.13
CA ALA A 16 -1.46 12.05 4.81
C ALA A 16 -2.32 12.56 5.98
N ILE A 17 -3.36 11.82 6.39
CA ILE A 17 -4.20 12.14 7.58
C ILE A 17 -3.69 11.53 8.88
N ASP A 18 -2.47 11.00 8.85
CA ASP A 18 -1.84 10.29 9.96
C ASP A 18 -2.68 9.15 10.55
N GLU A 19 -3.34 8.39 9.67
CA GLU A 19 -3.90 7.08 10.04
C GLU A 19 -2.78 6.16 10.55
N TYR A 20 -1.56 6.37 10.07
CA TYR A 20 -0.39 5.53 10.34
C TYR A 20 0.11 5.57 11.79
N HIS A 21 0.16 6.73 12.46
CA HIS A 21 0.57 6.77 13.88
C HIS A 21 -0.57 6.36 14.84
N ARG A 22 -1.79 6.16 14.32
CA ARG A 22 -2.84 5.40 15.03
C ARG A 22 -2.74 3.90 14.73
N TYR A 23 -2.24 3.53 13.55
CA TYR A 23 -2.13 2.16 13.07
C TYR A 23 -0.98 2.00 12.07
N LYS A 24 0.17 1.46 12.50
CA LYS A 24 1.34 1.27 11.63
C LYS A 24 0.97 0.26 10.54
N ILE A 25 0.83 0.67 9.26
CA ILE A 25 0.46 -0.22 8.14
C ILE A 25 1.70 -0.60 7.30
N PRO A 26 2.34 -1.75 7.50
CA PRO A 26 3.42 -2.20 6.64
C PRO A 26 2.83 -2.85 5.37
N CYS A 27 3.32 -2.47 4.20
CA CYS A 27 3.01 -3.20 2.97
C CYS A 27 3.48 -4.66 3.11
N VAL A 28 2.59 -5.62 2.84
CA VAL A 28 2.87 -7.06 2.97
C VAL A 28 3.87 -7.54 1.90
N ILE A 29 3.75 -7.01 0.68
CA ILE A 29 4.63 -7.33 -0.45
C ILE A 29 5.19 -6.03 -1.03
N SER A 30 6.14 -5.42 -0.32
CA SER A 30 6.66 -4.08 -0.62
C SER A 30 7.24 -3.94 -2.03
N GLU A 31 7.83 -5.00 -2.58
CA GLU A 31 8.42 -5.00 -3.93
C GLU A 31 7.50 -5.61 -5.01
N GLY A 32 6.24 -5.91 -4.64
CA GLY A 32 5.23 -6.45 -5.56
C GLY A 32 5.40 -7.91 -5.98
N LYS A 33 6.46 -8.62 -5.55
CA LYS A 33 6.67 -10.06 -5.80
C LYS A 33 6.98 -10.81 -4.51
N ILE A 34 6.32 -11.95 -4.30
CA ILE A 34 6.60 -12.85 -3.16
C ILE A 34 8.06 -13.33 -3.19
N SER A 35 8.62 -13.57 -4.38
CA SER A 35 10.01 -13.98 -4.55
C SER A 35 11.04 -12.94 -4.07
N ARG A 36 10.61 -11.69 -3.85
CA ARG A 36 11.43 -10.59 -3.32
C ARG A 36 11.24 -10.39 -1.81
N GLY A 37 10.54 -11.29 -1.16
CA GLY A 37 10.31 -11.28 0.27
C GLY A 37 8.91 -10.82 0.64
N VAL A 38 8.51 -11.20 1.86
CA VAL A 38 7.22 -10.91 2.46
C VAL A 38 7.47 -10.23 3.79
N ASN A 39 6.73 -9.15 4.04
CA ASN A 39 6.83 -8.40 5.28
C ASN A 39 5.89 -8.98 6.33
N ILE A 40 6.45 -9.73 7.28
CA ILE A 40 5.69 -10.40 8.35
C ILE A 40 5.00 -9.39 9.27
N GLU A 41 5.61 -8.23 9.53
CA GLU A 41 4.97 -7.17 10.30
C GLU A 41 3.70 -6.67 9.60
N GLY A 42 3.73 -6.60 8.26
CA GLY A 42 2.57 -6.27 7.44
C GLY A 42 1.42 -7.23 7.64
N ILE A 43 1.73 -8.53 7.61
CA ILE A 43 0.77 -9.60 7.83
C ILE A 43 0.17 -9.49 9.24
N ASN A 44 1.02 -9.37 10.25
CA ASN A 44 0.59 -9.27 11.64
C ASN A 44 -0.34 -8.08 11.87
N TYR A 45 -0.02 -6.94 11.26
CA TYR A 45 -0.85 -5.75 11.32
C TYR A 45 -2.27 -5.99 10.77
N TYR A 46 -2.39 -6.47 9.52
CA TYR A 46 -3.70 -6.69 8.91
C TYR A 46 -4.50 -7.78 9.63
N ASN A 47 -3.83 -8.83 10.14
CA ASN A 47 -4.47 -9.85 10.97
C ASN A 47 -5.06 -9.24 12.25
N ASN A 48 -4.30 -8.41 12.96
CA ASN A 48 -4.77 -7.76 14.19
C ASN A 48 -5.95 -6.82 13.90
N LEU A 49 -5.86 -6.00 12.84
CA LEU A 49 -6.94 -5.10 12.43
C LEU A 49 -8.22 -5.86 12.12
N ILE A 50 -8.14 -6.92 11.31
CA ILE A 50 -9.31 -7.73 10.92
C ILE A 50 -9.92 -8.40 12.16
N ASN A 51 -9.10 -8.99 13.04
CA ASN A 51 -9.58 -9.62 14.26
C ASN A 51 -10.28 -8.61 15.18
N GLU A 52 -9.72 -7.43 15.39
CA GLU A 52 -10.35 -6.39 16.22
C GLU A 52 -11.68 -5.88 15.64
N LEU A 53 -11.81 -5.81 14.30
CA LEU A 53 -13.06 -5.45 13.65
C LEU A 53 -14.12 -6.53 13.87
N LEU A 54 -13.74 -7.81 13.70
CA LEU A 54 -14.63 -8.95 13.91
C LEU A 54 -15.07 -9.06 15.37
N ASP A 55 -14.16 -8.85 16.33
CA ASP A 55 -14.46 -8.85 17.77
C ASP A 55 -15.47 -7.76 18.17
N LYS A 56 -15.51 -6.65 17.41
CA LYS A 56 -16.49 -5.56 17.56
C LYS A 56 -17.78 -5.80 16.77
N GLY A 57 -17.94 -6.95 16.12
CA GLY A 57 -19.09 -7.30 15.29
C GLY A 57 -19.16 -6.53 13.97
N LEU A 58 -18.05 -5.94 13.51
CA LEU A 58 -17.96 -5.23 12.25
C LEU A 58 -17.50 -6.17 11.14
N GLN A 59 -18.24 -6.22 10.04
CA GLN A 59 -17.87 -6.99 8.86
C GLN A 59 -16.84 -6.21 8.02
N PRO A 60 -15.60 -6.70 7.86
CA PRO A 60 -14.59 -6.04 7.04
C PRO A 60 -14.87 -6.24 5.55
N PHE A 61 -14.69 -5.16 4.76
CA PHE A 61 -14.71 -5.20 3.30
C PHE A 61 -13.32 -4.82 2.80
N VAL A 62 -12.61 -5.79 2.22
CA VAL A 62 -11.20 -5.63 1.85
C VAL A 62 -11.08 -5.26 0.37
N THR A 63 -10.31 -4.21 0.10
CA THR A 63 -9.87 -3.84 -1.25
C THR A 63 -8.41 -4.26 -1.41
N LEU A 64 -8.10 -5.10 -2.40
CA LEU A 64 -6.75 -5.64 -2.60
C LEU A 64 -5.77 -4.63 -3.23
N PHE A 65 -6.28 -3.63 -3.95
CA PHE A 65 -5.50 -2.63 -4.66
C PHE A 65 -6.22 -1.29 -4.70
N HIS A 66 -5.54 -0.21 -4.29
CA HIS A 66 -6.11 1.14 -4.25
C HIS A 66 -5.15 2.17 -4.86
N TRP A 67 -4.73 1.91 -6.11
CA TRP A 67 -3.86 2.79 -6.92
C TRP A 67 -2.42 2.93 -6.40
N ASP A 68 -1.98 1.96 -5.62
CA ASP A 68 -0.70 1.86 -4.93
C ASP A 68 0.19 0.78 -5.57
N LEU A 69 0.41 0.88 -6.89
CA LEU A 69 1.26 -0.08 -7.61
C LEU A 69 2.68 -0.02 -7.04
N PRO A 70 3.29 -1.15 -6.64
CA PRO A 70 4.67 -1.15 -6.19
C PRO A 70 5.58 -0.61 -7.30
N GLN A 71 6.32 0.46 -6.98
CA GLN A 71 7.21 1.16 -7.91
C GLN A 71 8.18 0.21 -8.62
N ALA A 72 8.65 -0.84 -7.93
CA ALA A 72 9.54 -1.86 -8.49
C ALA A 72 8.93 -2.63 -9.69
N LEU A 73 7.60 -2.78 -9.76
CA LEU A 73 6.93 -3.44 -10.89
C LEU A 73 6.79 -2.51 -12.10
N ASP A 74 6.53 -1.22 -11.85
CA ASP A 74 6.51 -0.21 -12.90
C ASP A 74 7.89 -0.07 -13.55
N GLU A 75 8.94 -0.04 -12.74
CA GLU A 75 10.33 0.04 -13.22
C GLU A 75 10.79 -1.23 -13.95
N GLU A 76 10.37 -2.41 -13.49
CA GLU A 76 10.82 -3.67 -14.08
C GLU A 76 10.18 -3.95 -15.44
N TYR A 77 8.87 -3.67 -15.59
CA TYR A 77 8.15 -4.06 -16.79
C TYR A 77 7.01 -3.11 -17.20
N GLY A 78 6.89 -1.92 -16.62
CA GLY A 78 5.86 -0.93 -16.98
C GLY A 78 4.49 -1.20 -16.35
N GLY A 79 4.45 -1.96 -15.25
CA GLY A 79 3.24 -2.13 -14.44
C GLY A 79 2.07 -2.72 -15.24
N PHE A 80 0.91 -2.06 -15.17
CA PHE A 80 -0.32 -2.50 -15.84
C PHE A 80 -0.27 -2.47 -17.37
N LEU A 81 0.77 -1.88 -17.98
CA LEU A 81 0.93 -1.88 -19.44
C LEU A 81 1.53 -3.19 -19.96
N SER A 82 1.98 -4.07 -19.06
CA SER A 82 2.62 -5.33 -19.39
C SER A 82 1.76 -6.53 -19.01
N PRO A 83 1.77 -7.61 -19.82
CA PRO A 83 1.09 -8.86 -19.47
C PRO A 83 1.70 -9.56 -18.25
N ASN A 84 2.92 -9.20 -17.84
CA ASN A 84 3.59 -9.78 -16.67
C ASN A 84 2.99 -9.35 -15.33
N ILE A 85 1.97 -8.46 -15.33
CA ILE A 85 1.27 -8.01 -14.13
C ILE A 85 0.26 -9.04 -13.59
N VAL A 86 -0.09 -10.06 -14.39
CA VAL A 86 -1.05 -11.13 -14.06
C VAL A 86 -0.34 -12.46 -13.82
#